data_AF-A0AAV9JUI5-F1
#
_entry.id   AF-A0AAV9JUI5-F1
#
_cell.length_a   1.000
_cell.length_b   1.000
_cell.length_c   1.000
_cell.angle_alpha   90.00
_cell.angle_beta   90.00
_cell.angle_gamma   90.00
#
_symmetry.space_group_name_H-M   'P 1'
#
loop_
_entity.id
_entity.type
_entity.pdbx_description
1 polymer ?
#
loop_
_entity_poly.entity_id
_entity_poly.type
_entity_poly.pdbx_seq_one_letter_code
_entity_poly.pdbx_strand_id
1 'polypeptide(L)'
;MAEDDGLDIDPAIAEAMGFSGFGMQPSSKKRKFDANDTFVDPSVKQDAAPANAQSKVILKPVIRKPPNSLTGHPRLAEARSYIEGVINYTFRDIDLLEEALWACPRVVGQRWLADGNKSLAVVGDSALNLVVADDCYAEGMSRGEANGRLKELVCNKNLAELELAKAIDQRSFVQLNIGMTAMSWYMRATAVEAIIGAVFRDSDGDHGAVKRAVVGVGVLKE
;
A
#
# COMPACT_ATOMS: atom_id res chain seq x y z
N MET A 1 -2.24 -37.69 46.88
CA MET A 1 -1.34 -37.26 45.79
C MET A 1 -2.24 -36.74 44.68
N ALA A 2 -2.29 -35.47 44.32
CA ALA A 2 -1.35 -34.38 44.50
C ALA A 2 -2.06 -33.12 45.02
N GLU A 3 -1.30 -32.33 45.76
CA GLU A 3 -1.62 -30.99 46.25
C GLU A 3 -1.48 -30.01 45.07
N ASP A 4 -2.46 -29.11 44.91
CA ASP A 4 -2.37 -27.99 43.98
C ASP A 4 -1.94 -26.76 44.78
N ASP A 5 -0.63 -26.51 44.79
CA ASP A 5 -0.02 -25.28 45.31
C ASP A 5 -0.33 -24.13 44.34
N GLY A 6 -1.56 -23.62 44.43
CA GLY A 6 -1.90 -22.30 43.93
C GLY A 6 -1.18 -21.28 44.79
N LEU A 7 -0.15 -20.62 44.23
CA LEU A 7 0.47 -19.44 44.82
C LEU A 7 -0.54 -18.28 44.80
N ASP A 8 -1.51 -18.30 45.72
CA ASP A 8 -2.41 -17.19 45.97
C ASP A 8 -1.59 -16.06 46.60
N ILE A 9 -1.19 -15.11 45.75
CA ILE A 9 -0.56 -13.87 46.18
C ILE A 9 -1.60 -13.09 46.97
N ASP A 10 -1.37 -12.91 48.27
CA ASP A 10 -2.26 -12.15 49.14
C ASP A 10 -2.47 -10.73 48.54
N PRO A 11 -3.72 -10.35 48.22
CA PRO A 11 -4.03 -9.06 47.61
C PRO A 11 -3.54 -7.86 48.44
N ALA A 12 -3.37 -8.02 49.75
CA ALA A 12 -2.79 -6.98 50.60
C ALA A 12 -1.31 -6.70 50.27
N ILE A 13 -0.56 -7.71 49.84
CA ILE A 13 0.85 -7.57 49.44
C ILE A 13 0.96 -6.85 48.08
N ALA A 14 0.05 -7.15 47.15
CA ALA A 14 0.00 -6.49 45.84
C ALA A 14 -0.35 -4.99 45.95
N GLU A 15 -1.23 -4.63 46.88
CA GLU A 15 -1.59 -3.23 47.17
C GLU A 15 -0.43 -2.46 47.81
N ALA A 16 0.30 -3.08 48.75
CA ALA A 16 1.49 -2.48 49.34
C ALA A 16 2.63 -2.23 48.34
N MET A 17 2.69 -3.01 47.25
CA MET A 17 3.66 -2.83 46.16
C MET A 17 3.20 -1.88 45.04
N GLY A 18 2.02 -1.25 45.16
CA GLY A 18 1.55 -0.21 44.24
C GLY A 18 0.96 -0.73 42.92
N PHE A 19 0.62 -2.02 42.82
CA PHE A 19 -0.03 -2.60 41.64
C PHE A 19 -1.57 -2.51 41.74
N SER A 20 -2.12 -1.30 41.75
CA SER A 20 -3.57 -1.11 41.61
C SER A 20 -3.92 -0.89 40.13
N GLY A 21 -4.45 -1.89 39.43
CA GLY A 21 -5.08 -1.62 38.12
C GLY A 21 -5.16 -2.75 37.08
N PHE A 22 -4.67 -3.96 37.33
CA PHE A 22 -4.79 -5.06 36.37
C PHE A 22 -5.88 -6.05 36.82
N GLY A 23 -7.05 -6.01 36.17
CA GLY A 23 -8.06 -7.08 36.29
C GLY A 23 -9.53 -6.68 36.48
N MET A 24 -9.87 -5.39 36.60
CA MET A 24 -11.29 -4.99 36.68
C MET A 24 -11.95 -5.13 35.30
N GLN A 25 -12.84 -6.12 35.14
CA GLN A 25 -13.68 -6.26 33.95
C GLN A 25 -14.43 -4.93 33.69
N PRO A 26 -14.45 -4.41 32.45
CA PRO A 26 -15.13 -3.17 32.16
C PRO A 26 -16.64 -3.35 32.39
N SER A 27 -17.17 -2.62 33.37
CA SER A 27 -18.61 -2.50 33.60
C SER A 27 -19.31 -2.08 32.31
N SER A 28 -20.40 -2.74 31.97
CA SER A 28 -21.12 -2.71 30.69
C SER A 28 -21.86 -1.40 30.37
N LYS A 29 -21.49 -0.27 30.98
CA LYS A 29 -22.03 1.05 30.65
C LYS A 29 -21.06 1.81 29.75
N LYS A 30 -21.31 1.76 28.43
CA LYS A 30 -20.69 2.68 27.47
C LYS A 30 -20.93 4.11 27.95
N ARG A 31 -19.86 4.84 28.31
CA ARG A 31 -19.96 6.28 28.59
C ARG A 31 -20.39 6.99 27.30
N LYS A 32 -21.48 7.75 27.36
CA LYS A 32 -21.92 8.63 26.26
C LYS A 32 -21.00 9.85 26.24
N PHE A 33 -20.63 10.28 25.03
CA PHE A 33 -19.90 11.53 24.81
C PHE A 33 -20.67 12.71 25.42
N ASP A 34 -19.98 13.52 26.22
CA ASP A 34 -20.49 14.76 26.82
C ASP A 34 -19.78 15.95 26.16
N ALA A 35 -20.53 16.91 25.64
CA ALA A 35 -19.98 18.06 24.94
C ALA A 35 -19.17 18.99 25.87
N ASN A 36 -19.36 18.87 27.19
CA ASN A 36 -18.59 19.62 28.19
C ASN A 36 -17.24 18.97 28.57
N ASP A 37 -16.89 17.82 27.98
CA ASP A 37 -15.59 17.14 28.17
C ASP A 37 -14.49 17.72 27.25
N THR A 38 -14.81 18.82 26.54
CA THR A 38 -13.90 19.49 25.61
C THR A 38 -13.02 20.47 26.37
N PHE A 39 -11.79 20.09 26.69
CA PHE A 39 -10.79 21.01 27.21
C PHE A 39 -10.36 21.98 26.09
N VAL A 40 -10.75 23.25 26.19
CA VAL A 40 -10.34 24.32 25.28
C VAL A 40 -9.23 25.12 25.94
N ASP A 41 -8.06 25.20 25.28
CA ASP A 41 -6.93 26.00 25.75
C ASP A 41 -7.29 27.50 25.74
N PRO A 42 -7.25 28.19 26.90
CA PRO A 42 -7.66 29.59 27.02
C PRO A 42 -6.74 30.60 26.31
N SER A 43 -5.64 30.15 25.69
CA SER A 43 -4.77 31.00 24.89
C SER A 43 -5.29 31.33 23.48
N VAL A 44 -6.35 30.66 23.02
CA VAL A 44 -6.93 30.90 21.68
C VAL A 44 -7.98 32.01 21.74
N LYS A 45 -7.56 33.26 21.48
CA LYS A 45 -8.48 34.38 21.23
C LYS A 45 -9.03 34.33 19.80
N GLN A 46 -10.36 34.34 19.67
CA GLN A 46 -11.06 34.68 18.43
C GLN A 46 -11.01 36.19 18.20
N ASP A 47 -10.41 36.63 17.07
CA ASP A 47 -11.07 37.44 16.03
C ASP A 47 -10.11 38.33 15.19
N ALA A 48 -10.48 38.40 13.89
CA ALA A 48 -10.26 39.46 12.88
C ALA A 48 -8.86 39.72 12.27
N ALA A 49 -8.85 39.75 10.92
CA ALA A 49 -7.75 40.24 10.04
C ALA A 49 -7.67 41.79 10.08
N PRO A 50 -6.54 42.49 9.76
CA PRO A 50 -5.90 42.44 8.42
C PRO A 50 -4.36 42.58 8.36
N ALA A 51 -3.83 42.30 7.16
CA ALA A 51 -2.56 42.72 6.51
C ALA A 51 -1.36 43.21 7.37
N ASN A 52 -0.21 42.51 7.29
CA ASN A 52 1.04 43.09 6.77
C ASN A 52 2.11 42.00 6.54
N ALA A 53 3.00 42.29 5.58
CA ALA A 53 4.09 41.45 5.13
C ALA A 53 5.07 41.04 6.25
N GLN A 54 5.41 39.75 6.29
CA GLN A 54 6.72 39.28 6.74
C GLN A 54 7.04 37.95 6.06
N SER A 55 8.14 37.98 5.33
CA SER A 55 8.75 36.93 4.52
C SER A 55 8.91 35.62 5.26
N LYS A 56 8.03 34.65 4.99
CA LYS A 56 8.25 33.25 5.32
C LYS A 56 9.26 32.69 4.31
N VAL A 57 10.49 32.47 4.75
CA VAL A 57 11.46 31.66 4.01
C VAL A 57 10.89 30.25 3.94
N ILE A 58 10.12 30.00 2.87
CA ILE A 58 9.77 28.65 2.46
C ILE A 58 11.08 28.07 1.93
N LEU A 59 11.77 27.29 2.76
CA LEU A 59 12.77 26.37 2.25
C LEU A 59 12.01 25.42 1.31
N LYS A 60 11.99 25.77 0.02
CA LYS A 60 11.64 24.82 -1.03
C LYS A 60 12.47 23.57 -0.75
N PRO A 61 11.89 22.35 -0.80
CA PRO A 61 12.72 21.17 -0.78
C PRO A 61 13.74 21.37 -1.91
N VAL A 62 15.02 21.37 -1.56
CA VAL A 62 16.06 21.40 -2.57
C VAL A 62 15.90 20.07 -3.30
N ILE A 63 15.19 20.10 -4.44
CA ILE A 63 15.18 19.02 -5.41
C ILE A 63 16.61 19.01 -5.95
N ARG A 64 17.51 18.34 -5.22
CA ARG A 64 18.79 17.95 -5.78
C ARG A 64 18.43 16.92 -6.82
N LYS A 65 18.35 17.33 -8.09
CA LYS A 65 18.32 16.40 -9.23
C LYS A 65 19.43 15.39 -8.96
N PRO A 66 19.13 14.09 -8.77
CA PRO A 66 20.18 13.10 -8.67
C PRO A 66 20.96 13.11 -9.99
N PRO A 67 22.28 12.90 -9.96
CA PRO A 67 23.16 13.09 -11.12
C PRO A 67 22.89 12.16 -12.32
N ASN A 68 21.92 11.23 -12.24
CA ASN A 68 21.58 10.28 -13.30
C ASN A 68 20.28 10.60 -14.06
N SER A 69 20.06 11.83 -14.51
CA SER A 69 18.77 12.23 -15.13
C SER A 69 18.68 12.09 -16.66
N LEU A 70 19.43 11.19 -17.32
CA LEU A 70 19.58 11.30 -18.78
C LEU A 70 19.19 10.07 -19.61
N THR A 71 18.88 8.93 -18.99
CA THR A 71 18.45 7.74 -19.74
C THR A 71 17.16 7.18 -19.11
N GLY A 72 16.09 7.12 -19.91
CA GLY A 72 14.87 6.41 -19.53
C GLY A 72 15.10 4.91 -19.38
N HIS A 73 14.06 4.18 -18.97
CA HIS A 73 14.17 2.74 -18.75
C HIS A 73 14.68 2.00 -20.01
N PRO A 74 15.79 1.23 -19.93
CA PRO A 74 16.53 0.74 -21.10
C PRO A 74 15.74 -0.25 -21.96
N ARG A 75 14.75 -0.94 -21.37
CA ARG A 75 13.89 -1.94 -22.03
C ARG A 75 12.43 -1.54 -22.06
N LEU A 76 12.11 -0.24 -21.93
CA LEU A 76 10.73 0.22 -21.77
C LEU A 76 9.82 -0.23 -22.92
N ALA A 77 10.27 -0.13 -24.17
CA ALA A 77 9.47 -0.51 -25.34
C ALA A 77 9.12 -2.01 -25.36
N GLU A 78 10.10 -2.86 -25.04
CA GLU A 78 9.90 -4.33 -24.97
C GLU A 78 9.00 -4.69 -23.79
N ALA A 79 9.28 -4.12 -22.61
CA ALA A 79 8.49 -4.34 -21.40
C ALA A 79 7.03 -3.91 -21.63
N ARG A 80 6.81 -2.74 -22.23
CA ARG A 80 5.49 -2.25 -22.61
C ARG A 80 4.75 -3.22 -23.51
N SER A 81 5.34 -3.59 -24.64
CA SER A 81 4.67 -4.47 -25.60
C SER A 81 4.28 -5.80 -24.97
N TYR A 82 5.13 -6.36 -24.11
CA TYR A 82 4.83 -7.60 -23.40
C TYR A 82 3.73 -7.41 -22.35
N ILE A 83 3.89 -6.42 -21.46
CA ILE A 83 2.98 -6.17 -20.34
C ILE A 83 1.59 -5.82 -20.86
N GLU A 84 1.46 -4.86 -21.78
CA GLU A 84 0.17 -4.45 -22.36
C GLU A 84 -0.57 -5.63 -23.00
N GLY A 85 0.16 -6.55 -23.64
CA GLY A 85 -0.39 -7.78 -24.20
C GLY A 85 -0.90 -8.76 -23.14
N VAL A 86 -0.18 -8.93 -22.02
CA VAL A 86 -0.59 -9.80 -20.91
C VAL A 86 -1.81 -9.24 -20.19
N ILE A 87 -1.81 -7.95 -19.88
CA ILE A 87 -2.90 -7.33 -19.09
C ILE A 87 -4.08 -6.88 -19.95
N ASN A 88 -3.98 -7.02 -21.28
CA ASN A 88 -4.98 -6.56 -22.25
C ASN A 88 -5.40 -5.08 -22.02
N TYR A 89 -4.41 -4.22 -21.81
CA TYR A 89 -4.58 -2.78 -21.54
C TYR A 89 -3.47 -2.00 -22.23
N THR A 90 -3.82 -0.90 -22.89
CA THR A 90 -2.85 0.01 -23.55
C THR A 90 -2.74 1.31 -22.76
N PHE A 91 -1.54 1.64 -22.31
CA PHE A 91 -1.28 2.83 -21.51
C PHE A 91 -1.39 4.10 -22.34
N ARG A 92 -2.13 5.08 -21.80
CA ARG A 92 -2.20 6.46 -22.31
C ARG A 92 -0.97 7.25 -21.85
N ASP A 93 -0.64 7.14 -20.57
CA ASP A 93 0.54 7.69 -19.93
C ASP A 93 1.59 6.61 -19.67
N ILE A 94 2.65 6.63 -20.49
CA ILE A 94 3.74 5.67 -20.43
C ILE A 94 4.59 5.87 -19.17
N ASP A 95 4.59 7.08 -18.58
CA ASP A 95 5.38 7.37 -17.37
C ASP A 95 4.86 6.56 -16.18
N LEU A 96 3.57 6.21 -16.13
CA LEU A 96 3.00 5.34 -15.09
C LEU A 96 3.51 3.90 -15.21
N LEU A 97 3.63 3.38 -16.44
CA LEU A 97 4.23 2.07 -16.66
C LEU A 97 5.74 2.11 -16.36
N GLU A 98 6.45 3.16 -16.78
CA GLU A 98 7.86 3.30 -16.46
C GLU A 98 8.08 3.35 -14.94
N GLU A 99 7.28 4.12 -14.19
CA GLU A 99 7.30 4.15 -12.72
C GLU A 99 7.15 2.76 -12.10
N ALA A 100 6.22 1.94 -12.60
CA ALA A 100 6.01 0.57 -12.12
C ALA A 100 7.25 -0.33 -12.27
N LEU A 101 8.12 -0.03 -13.23
CA LEU A 101 9.33 -0.78 -13.57
C LEU A 101 10.59 -0.30 -12.81
N TRP A 102 10.50 0.69 -11.94
CA TRP A 102 11.63 1.15 -11.13
C TRP A 102 11.51 0.69 -9.67
N ALA A 103 12.31 -0.27 -9.22
CA ALA A 103 12.34 -0.69 -7.81
C ALA A 103 13.27 0.15 -6.92
N CYS A 104 13.84 1.22 -7.48
CA CYS A 104 14.79 2.11 -6.83
C CYS A 104 14.45 3.59 -7.09
N PRO A 105 15.01 4.52 -6.30
CA PRO A 105 14.67 5.93 -6.44
C PRO A 105 15.05 6.49 -7.82
N ARG A 106 14.11 7.17 -8.48
CA ARG A 106 14.28 7.62 -9.87
C ARG A 106 13.47 8.87 -10.20
N VAL A 107 13.92 9.62 -11.20
CA VAL A 107 13.07 10.62 -11.87
C VAL A 107 12.43 9.95 -13.08
N VAL A 108 11.11 9.93 -13.13
CA VAL A 108 10.30 9.47 -14.28
C VAL A 108 9.41 10.65 -14.70
N GLY A 109 9.40 10.98 -15.98
CA GLY A 109 8.82 12.23 -16.47
C GLY A 109 9.38 13.45 -15.71
N GLN A 110 8.48 14.19 -15.05
CA GLN A 110 8.82 15.34 -14.19
C GLN A 110 8.75 15.04 -12.69
N ARG A 111 8.56 13.77 -12.30
CA ARG A 111 8.32 13.35 -10.91
C ARG A 111 9.54 12.67 -10.32
N TRP A 112 9.82 12.97 -9.05
CA TRP A 112 10.78 12.22 -8.23
C TRP A 112 10.07 11.10 -7.50
N LEU A 113 10.51 9.86 -7.73
CA LEU A 113 10.05 8.65 -7.07
C LEU A 113 11.06 8.30 -5.99
N ALA A 114 10.77 8.64 -4.73
CA ALA A 114 11.72 8.45 -3.63
C ALA A 114 11.91 6.98 -3.26
N ASP A 115 10.91 6.15 -3.53
CA ASP A 115 10.80 4.74 -3.17
C ASP A 115 10.58 3.83 -4.39
N GLY A 116 10.72 4.39 -5.60
CA GLY A 116 10.45 3.70 -6.86
C GLY A 116 8.96 3.36 -7.02
N ASN A 117 8.67 2.13 -7.37
CA ASN A 117 7.34 1.63 -7.69
C ASN A 117 6.45 1.37 -6.46
N LYS A 118 6.97 1.49 -5.24
CA LYS A 118 6.25 1.11 -4.01
C LYS A 118 5.01 1.96 -3.76
N SER A 119 5.09 3.27 -3.97
CA SER A 119 3.93 4.16 -3.86
C SER A 119 2.81 3.77 -4.83
N LEU A 120 3.18 3.36 -6.05
CA LEU A 120 2.22 2.87 -7.05
C LEU A 120 1.68 1.47 -6.70
N ALA A 121 2.51 0.61 -6.10
CA ALA A 121 2.10 -0.71 -5.61
C ALA A 121 1.03 -0.61 -4.51
N VAL A 122 1.10 0.37 -3.61
CA VAL A 122 0.05 0.58 -2.59
C VAL A 122 -1.32 0.86 -3.24
N VAL A 123 -1.34 1.65 -4.32
CA VAL A 123 -2.56 1.90 -5.10
C VAL A 123 -3.05 0.60 -5.75
N GLY A 124 -2.12 -0.15 -6.34
CA GLY A 124 -2.42 -1.42 -6.99
C GLY A 124 -2.97 -2.49 -6.06
N ASP A 125 -2.38 -2.67 -4.88
CA ASP A 125 -2.87 -3.59 -3.84
C ASP A 125 -4.30 -3.24 -3.45
N SER A 126 -4.60 -1.95 -3.23
CA SER A 126 -5.95 -1.49 -2.91
C SER A 126 -6.95 -1.76 -4.04
N ALA A 127 -6.56 -1.47 -5.30
CA ALA A 127 -7.39 -1.70 -6.47
C ALA A 127 -7.64 -3.20 -6.72
N LEU A 128 -6.61 -4.03 -6.52
CA LEU A 128 -6.66 -5.48 -6.63
C LEU A 128 -7.63 -6.08 -5.61
N ASN A 129 -7.50 -5.70 -4.33
CA ASN A 129 -8.42 -6.13 -3.27
C ASN A 129 -9.87 -5.71 -3.59
N LEU A 130 -10.08 -4.48 -4.08
CA LEU A 130 -11.41 -4.02 -4.46
C LEU A 130 -12.02 -4.87 -5.58
N VAL A 131 -11.28 -5.13 -6.65
CA VAL A 131 -11.75 -5.93 -7.79
C VAL A 131 -12.08 -7.36 -7.38
N VAL A 132 -11.22 -8.00 -6.60
CA VAL A 132 -11.47 -9.38 -6.12
C VAL A 132 -12.65 -9.42 -5.15
N ALA A 133 -12.81 -8.41 -4.29
CA ALA A 133 -13.94 -8.33 -3.37
C ALA A 133 -15.27 -8.12 -4.13
N ASP A 134 -15.27 -7.26 -5.15
CA ASP A 134 -16.44 -7.03 -6.00
C ASP A 134 -16.83 -8.28 -6.79
N ASP A 135 -15.85 -9.03 -7.31
CA ASP A 135 -16.06 -10.31 -7.97
C ASP A 135 -16.70 -11.35 -7.04
N CYS A 136 -16.19 -11.47 -5.81
CA CYS A 136 -16.79 -12.34 -4.79
C CYS A 136 -18.23 -11.92 -4.43
N TYR A 137 -18.50 -10.61 -4.38
CA TYR A 137 -19.84 -10.08 -4.13
C TYR A 137 -20.81 -10.42 -5.27
N ALA A 138 -20.37 -10.26 -6.52
CA ALA A 138 -21.14 -10.62 -7.71
C ALA A 138 -21.44 -12.13 -7.78
N GLU A 139 -20.51 -12.97 -7.33
CA GLU A 139 -20.70 -14.43 -7.19
C GLU A 139 -21.63 -14.80 -6.01
N GLY A 140 -22.06 -13.85 -5.18
CA GLY A 140 -22.95 -14.10 -4.05
C GLY A 140 -22.29 -14.79 -2.85
N MET A 141 -20.96 -14.71 -2.75
CA MET A 141 -20.22 -15.33 -1.66
C MET A 141 -20.55 -14.73 -0.29
N SER A 142 -20.47 -15.55 0.75
CA SER A 142 -20.48 -15.04 2.12
C SER A 142 -19.20 -14.26 2.43
N ARG A 143 -19.27 -13.42 3.47
CA ARG A 143 -18.10 -12.66 3.95
C ARG A 143 -16.90 -13.55 4.29
N GLY A 144 -17.14 -14.75 4.83
CA GLY A 144 -16.09 -15.70 5.20
C GLY A 144 -15.35 -16.23 3.97
N GLU A 145 -16.12 -16.64 2.95
CA GLU A 145 -15.59 -17.13 1.67
C GLU A 145 -14.83 -16.04 0.92
N ALA A 146 -15.40 -14.83 0.83
CA ALA A 146 -14.74 -13.69 0.18
C ALA A 146 -13.41 -13.33 0.85
N ASN A 147 -13.36 -13.29 2.19
CA ASN A 147 -12.12 -13.06 2.93
C ASN A 147 -11.09 -14.18 2.72
N GLY A 148 -11.54 -15.43 2.60
CA GLY A 148 -10.68 -16.56 2.28
C GLY A 148 -10.06 -16.42 0.89
N ARG A 149 -10.89 -16.13 -0.12
CA ARG A 149 -10.46 -15.95 -1.51
C ARG A 149 -9.53 -14.75 -1.68
N LEU A 150 -9.80 -13.63 -1.02
CA LEU A 150 -8.88 -12.48 -1.00
C LEU A 150 -7.50 -12.86 -0.48
N LYS A 151 -7.43 -13.55 0.67
CA LYS A 151 -6.16 -13.99 1.26
C LYS A 151 -5.40 -14.98 0.38
N GLU A 152 -6.11 -15.84 -0.33
CA GLU A 152 -5.50 -16.81 -1.23
C GLU A 152 -4.93 -16.11 -2.48
N LEU A 153 -5.76 -15.32 -3.16
CA LEU A 153 -5.43 -14.75 -4.47
C LEU A 153 -4.50 -13.55 -4.40
N VAL A 154 -4.68 -12.67 -3.42
CA VAL A 154 -3.98 -11.37 -3.34
C VAL A 154 -2.72 -11.43 -2.48
N CYS A 155 -2.42 -12.58 -1.86
CA CYS A 155 -1.19 -12.68 -1.08
C CYS A 155 0.06 -12.54 -1.95
N ASN A 156 1.08 -11.86 -1.42
CA ASN A 156 2.35 -11.61 -2.11
C ASN A 156 3.00 -12.91 -2.62
N LYS A 157 2.80 -14.05 -1.94
CA LYS A 157 3.31 -15.35 -2.39
C LYS A 157 2.67 -15.77 -3.72
N ASN A 158 1.35 -15.64 -3.84
CA ASN A 158 0.63 -15.96 -5.07
C ASN A 158 1.01 -14.97 -6.19
N LEU A 159 1.03 -13.67 -5.88
CA LEU A 159 1.40 -12.64 -6.86
C LEU A 159 2.82 -12.82 -7.41
N ALA A 160 3.77 -13.24 -6.57
CA ALA A 160 5.16 -13.50 -6.99
C ALA A 160 5.32 -14.73 -7.89
N GLU A 161 4.32 -15.62 -7.92
CA GLU A 161 4.30 -16.86 -8.71
C GLU A 161 3.51 -16.73 -10.02
N LEU A 162 2.82 -15.59 -10.25
CA LEU A 162 2.15 -15.31 -11.51
C LEU A 162 3.15 -15.33 -12.67
N GLU A 163 2.70 -15.77 -13.84
CA GLU A 163 3.52 -15.83 -15.05
C GLU A 163 4.09 -14.46 -15.43
N LEU A 164 3.30 -13.39 -15.27
CA LEU A 164 3.79 -12.02 -15.46
C LEU A 164 4.95 -11.69 -14.52
N ALA A 165 4.83 -12.04 -13.24
CA ALA A 165 5.82 -11.73 -12.22
C ALA A 165 7.16 -12.45 -12.51
N LYS A 166 7.08 -13.73 -12.92
CA LYS A 166 8.23 -14.53 -13.37
C LYS A 166 8.85 -13.95 -14.63
N ALA A 167 8.04 -13.56 -15.61
CA ALA A 167 8.52 -12.99 -16.87
C ALA A 167 9.23 -11.66 -16.67
N ILE A 168 8.74 -10.79 -15.79
CA ILE A 168 9.36 -9.50 -15.46
C ILE A 168 10.77 -9.70 -14.87
N ASP A 169 10.94 -10.69 -13.99
CA ASP A 169 12.24 -11.03 -13.38
C ASP A 169 13.20 -11.64 -14.41
N GLN A 170 12.76 -12.68 -15.13
CA GLN A 170 13.55 -13.38 -16.14
C GLN A 170 13.99 -12.46 -17.29
N ARG A 171 13.13 -11.52 -17.69
CA ARG A 171 13.41 -10.53 -18.73
C ARG A 171 14.04 -9.26 -18.18
N SER A 172 14.27 -9.16 -16.87
CA SER A 172 14.89 -7.99 -16.24
C SER A 172 14.20 -6.68 -16.65
N PHE A 173 12.87 -6.69 -16.64
CA PHE A 173 12.05 -5.51 -16.94
C PHE A 173 11.96 -4.53 -15.78
N VAL A 174 12.26 -4.96 -14.54
CA VAL A 174 12.32 -4.07 -13.38
C VAL A 174 13.76 -3.71 -13.10
N GLN A 175 14.03 -2.40 -13.02
CA GLN A 175 15.34 -1.90 -12.67
C GLN A 175 15.54 -1.89 -11.15
N LEU A 176 16.57 -2.61 -10.70
CA LEU A 176 16.89 -2.80 -9.29
C LEU A 176 17.87 -1.74 -8.76
N ASN A 177 18.07 -1.76 -7.43
CA ASN A 177 19.13 -0.97 -6.80
C ASN A 177 20.51 -1.47 -7.23
N ILE A 178 21.50 -0.57 -7.19
CA ILE A 178 22.90 -0.88 -7.51
C ILE A 178 23.38 -2.04 -6.61
N GLY A 179 23.98 -3.06 -7.21
CA GLY A 179 24.50 -4.23 -6.51
C GLY A 179 23.50 -5.38 -6.34
N MET A 180 22.22 -5.20 -6.72
CA MET A 180 21.25 -6.29 -6.78
C MET A 180 21.28 -6.94 -8.18
N THR A 181 21.30 -8.27 -8.21
CA THR A 181 21.36 -9.05 -9.46
C THR A 181 20.08 -9.83 -9.75
N ALA A 182 19.17 -9.94 -8.78
CA ALA A 182 17.91 -10.67 -8.92
C ALA A 182 16.82 -10.03 -8.05
N MET A 183 15.56 -10.22 -8.46
CA MET A 183 14.41 -9.81 -7.66
C MET A 183 14.15 -10.82 -6.54
N SER A 184 13.76 -10.32 -5.37
CA SER A 184 13.16 -11.19 -4.36
C SER A 184 11.70 -11.50 -4.74
N TRP A 185 11.14 -12.55 -4.14
CA TRP A 185 9.71 -12.87 -4.29
C TRP A 185 8.82 -11.65 -3.96
N TYR A 186 9.16 -10.90 -2.92
CA TYR A 186 8.43 -9.70 -2.52
C TYR A 186 8.49 -8.63 -3.61
N MET A 187 9.66 -8.39 -4.21
CA MET A 187 9.81 -7.41 -5.29
C MET A 187 9.00 -7.79 -6.54
N ARG A 188 8.87 -9.10 -6.84
CA ARG A 188 8.01 -9.57 -7.93
C ARG A 188 6.55 -9.24 -7.67
N ALA A 189 6.04 -9.52 -6.47
CA ALA A 189 4.69 -9.15 -6.08
C ALA A 189 4.47 -7.62 -6.14
N THR A 190 5.39 -6.83 -5.58
CA THR A 190 5.32 -5.37 -5.61
C THR A 190 5.29 -4.81 -7.04
N ALA A 191 6.03 -5.41 -7.97
CA ALA A 191 6.01 -4.99 -9.37
C ALA A 191 4.66 -5.28 -10.04
N VAL A 192 4.04 -6.43 -9.77
CA VAL A 192 2.69 -6.75 -10.25
C VAL A 192 1.67 -5.77 -9.69
N GLU A 193 1.70 -5.52 -8.38
CA GLU A 193 0.85 -4.51 -7.73
C GLU A 193 1.06 -3.14 -8.38
N ALA A 194 2.31 -2.71 -8.59
CA ALA A 194 2.59 -1.43 -9.22
C ALA A 194 2.06 -1.34 -10.66
N ILE A 195 2.10 -2.41 -11.45
CA ILE A 195 1.51 -2.44 -12.80
C ILE A 195 -0.01 -2.29 -12.72
N ILE A 196 -0.66 -2.97 -11.79
CA ILE A 196 -2.12 -2.81 -11.56
C ILE A 196 -2.44 -1.38 -11.09
N GLY A 197 -1.61 -0.82 -10.21
CA GLY A 197 -1.71 0.58 -9.78
C GLY A 197 -1.54 1.55 -10.93
N ALA A 198 -0.61 1.28 -11.86
CA ALA A 198 -0.43 2.05 -13.08
C ALA A 198 -1.71 2.03 -13.92
N VAL A 199 -2.33 0.86 -14.13
CA VAL A 199 -3.60 0.73 -14.86
C VAL A 199 -4.69 1.53 -14.18
N PHE A 200 -4.88 1.39 -12.86
CA PHE A 200 -5.90 2.13 -12.12
C PHE A 200 -5.74 3.65 -12.26
N ARG A 201 -4.49 4.15 -12.21
CA ARG A 201 -4.20 5.58 -12.37
C ARG A 201 -4.38 6.04 -13.81
N ASP A 202 -3.90 5.25 -14.76
CA ASP A 202 -3.97 5.54 -16.18
C ASP A 202 -5.38 5.40 -16.73
N SER A 203 -6.30 4.70 -16.05
CA SER A 203 -7.70 4.52 -16.46
C SER A 203 -8.68 5.44 -15.71
N ASP A 204 -8.17 6.41 -14.93
CA ASP A 204 -8.97 7.28 -14.05
C ASP A 204 -9.86 6.51 -13.06
N GLY A 205 -9.40 5.34 -12.62
CA GLY A 205 -10.11 4.48 -11.68
C GLY A 205 -11.21 3.61 -12.31
N ASP A 206 -11.21 3.40 -13.63
CA ASP A 206 -12.15 2.50 -14.29
C ASP A 206 -12.00 1.06 -13.77
N HIS A 207 -12.98 0.65 -12.96
CA HIS A 207 -13.06 -0.69 -12.39
C HIS A 207 -13.00 -1.79 -13.45
N GLY A 208 -13.65 -1.61 -14.60
CA GLY A 208 -13.66 -2.61 -15.67
C GLY A 208 -12.29 -2.79 -16.32
N ALA A 209 -11.53 -1.71 -16.50
CA ALA A 209 -10.15 -1.77 -16.98
C ALA A 209 -9.25 -2.52 -16.00
N VAL A 210 -9.36 -2.23 -14.70
CA VAL A 210 -8.57 -2.94 -13.68
C VAL A 210 -8.97 -4.40 -13.62
N LYS A 211 -10.27 -4.74 -13.67
CA LYS A 211 -10.73 -6.13 -13.69
C LYS A 211 -10.15 -6.91 -14.87
N ARG A 212 -10.15 -6.35 -16.08
CA ARG A 212 -9.50 -6.97 -17.25
C ARG A 212 -8.01 -7.20 -17.03
N ALA A 213 -7.30 -6.23 -16.46
CA ALA A 213 -5.88 -6.39 -16.15
C ALA A 213 -5.64 -7.48 -15.09
N VAL A 214 -6.45 -7.53 -14.02
CA VAL A 214 -6.38 -8.55 -12.95
C VAL A 214 -6.65 -9.96 -13.49
N VAL A 215 -7.58 -10.11 -14.42
CA VAL A 215 -7.82 -11.36 -15.15
C VAL A 215 -6.64 -11.71 -16.06
N GLY A 216 -6.13 -10.73 -16.83
CA GLY A 216 -5.01 -10.93 -17.75
C GLY A 216 -3.72 -11.38 -17.06
N VAL A 217 -3.43 -10.89 -15.85
CA VAL A 217 -2.29 -11.37 -15.05
C VAL A 217 -2.53 -12.74 -14.40
N GLY A 218 -3.76 -13.26 -14.43
CA GLY A 218 -4.13 -14.58 -13.92
C GLY A 218 -4.53 -14.63 -12.44
N VAL A 219 -4.89 -13.50 -11.82
CA VAL A 219 -5.40 -13.51 -10.44
C VAL A 219 -6.85 -13.97 -10.38
N LEU A 220 -7.68 -13.49 -11.30
CA LEU A 220 -9.07 -13.92 -11.48
C LEU A 220 -9.20 -14.77 -12.75
N LYS A 221 -10.23 -15.61 -12.79
CA LYS A 221 -10.59 -16.40 -13.99
C LYS A 221 -11.64 -15.63 -14.80
N GLU A 222 -11.61 -15.79 -16.12
CA GLU A 222 -12.67 -15.32 -17.03
C GLU A 222 -14.01 -16.02 -16.82
#